data_AF-A0A376MKP7-F1
#
_entry.id   AF-A0A376MKP7-F1
#
_cell.length_a   1.000
_cell.length_b   1.000
_cell.length_c   1.000
_cell.angle_alpha   90.00
_cell.angle_beta   90.00
_cell.angle_gamma   90.00
#
_symmetry.space_group_name_H-M   'P 1'
#
loop_
_entity.id
_entity.type
_entity.pdbx_description
1 polymer ?
#
loop_
_entity_poly.entity_id
_entity_poly.type
_entity_poly.pdbx_seq_one_letter_code
_entity_poly.pdbx_strand_id
1 'polypeptide(L)'
;MRSETVEFFGDKMEWVAPHMGTDVALMLGIAYTLVENGWHDEAFLARCTTGYAVFASYLLGESDGIAKTAEWAAGICGVNAEKIRELAALFHQNTTMLMAGWGMQRQQFW
;
A
#
# COMPACT_ATOMS: atom_id res chain seq x y z
N MET A 1 -4.98 14.33 14.97
CA MET A 1 -6.23 14.06 15.72
C MET A 1 -6.61 12.62 15.44
N ARG A 2 -6.84 11.79 16.46
CA ARG A 2 -7.38 10.43 16.28
C ARG A 2 -8.91 10.55 16.11
N SER A 3 -9.51 9.74 15.23
CA SER A 3 -10.95 9.80 14.97
C SER A 3 -11.76 9.03 16.02
N GLU A 4 -13.07 9.29 16.11
CA GLU A 4 -13.98 8.52 16.98
C GLU A 4 -13.99 7.02 16.66
N THR A 5 -13.70 6.65 15.39
CA THR A 5 -13.53 5.24 14.99
C THR A 5 -12.37 4.57 15.72
N VAL A 6 -11.26 5.29 15.93
CA VAL A 6 -10.11 4.79 16.69
C VAL A 6 -10.52 4.47 18.11
N GLU A 7 -11.29 5.36 18.74
CA GLU A 7 -11.77 5.18 20.11
C GLU A 7 -12.77 4.03 20.21
N PHE A 8 -13.69 3.91 19.25
CA PHE A 8 -14.70 2.86 19.23
C PHE A 8 -14.10 1.45 19.19
N PHE A 9 -13.07 1.23 18.37
CA PHE A 9 -12.44 -0.08 18.22
C PHE A 9 -11.38 -0.35 19.29
N GLY A 10 -10.78 0.68 19.90
CA GLY A 10 -9.76 0.54 20.93
C GLY A 10 -8.63 -0.39 20.49
N ASP A 11 -8.29 -1.36 21.34
CA ASP A 11 -7.18 -2.32 21.11
C ASP A 11 -7.45 -3.34 19.98
N LYS A 12 -8.66 -3.34 19.38
CA LYS A 12 -8.99 -4.25 18.27
C LYS A 12 -8.55 -3.73 16.91
N MET A 13 -7.99 -2.53 16.85
CA MET A 13 -7.45 -1.96 15.62
C MET A 13 -6.10 -1.30 15.88
N GLU A 14 -5.31 -1.21 14.82
CA GLU A 14 -4.06 -0.48 14.86
C GLU A 14 -4.17 0.80 14.03
N TRP A 15 -3.75 1.91 14.62
CA TRP A 15 -3.67 3.19 13.91
C TRP A 15 -2.34 3.32 13.17
N VAL A 16 -2.36 3.13 11.86
CA VAL A 16 -1.21 3.37 10.97
C VAL A 16 -1.34 4.78 10.39
N ALA A 17 -0.33 5.63 10.64
CA ALA A 17 -0.37 7.06 10.32
C ALA A 17 0.74 7.46 9.33
N PRO A 18 0.54 7.31 8.02
CA PRO A 18 1.48 7.86 7.05
C PRO A 18 1.49 9.40 7.09
N HIS A 19 2.57 10.01 6.61
CA HIS A 19 2.64 11.45 6.38
C HIS A 19 1.52 11.89 5.43
N MET A 20 0.99 13.09 5.64
CA MET A 20 -0.08 13.62 4.78
C MET A 20 0.33 13.62 3.31
N GLY A 21 -0.53 13.07 2.45
CA GLY A 21 -0.33 13.04 1.00
C GLY A 21 0.61 11.93 0.51
N THR A 22 1.03 11.01 1.38
CA THR A 22 2.00 9.95 1.04
C THR A 22 1.37 8.54 0.96
N ASP A 23 0.04 8.46 0.98
CA ASP A 23 -0.71 7.20 0.93
C ASP A 23 -0.34 6.34 -0.29
N VAL A 24 -0.08 6.98 -1.44
CA VAL A 24 0.33 6.28 -2.68
C VAL A 24 1.69 5.60 -2.51
N ALA A 25 2.65 6.23 -1.83
CA ALA A 25 3.94 5.61 -1.56
C ALA A 25 3.79 4.36 -0.67
N LEU A 26 2.93 4.44 0.35
CA LEU A 26 2.58 3.30 1.19
C LEU A 26 1.95 2.17 0.37
N MET A 27 0.95 2.48 -0.48
CA MET A 27 0.30 1.48 -1.34
C MET A 27 1.27 0.80 -2.30
N LEU A 28 2.20 1.57 -2.90
CA LEU A 28 3.25 1.02 -3.77
C LEU A 28 4.22 0.12 -3.01
N GLY A 29 4.63 0.48 -1.79
CA GLY A 29 5.45 -0.38 -0.94
C GLY A 29 4.78 -1.73 -0.64
N ILE A 30 3.48 -1.70 -0.30
CA ILE A 30 2.69 -2.92 -0.07
C ILE A 30 2.60 -3.75 -1.36
N ALA A 31 2.28 -3.12 -2.48
CA ALA A 31 2.18 -3.79 -3.77
C ALA A 31 3.51 -4.44 -4.19
N TYR A 32 4.64 -3.74 -3.98
CA TYR A 32 5.97 -4.30 -4.25
C TYR A 32 6.22 -5.56 -3.44
N THR A 33 5.92 -5.52 -2.12
CA THR A 33 6.09 -6.70 -1.26
C THR A 33 5.20 -7.87 -1.71
N LEU A 34 3.97 -7.62 -2.15
CA LEU A 34 3.11 -8.67 -2.72
C LEU A 34 3.70 -9.29 -3.98
N VAL A 35 4.32 -8.49 -4.86
CA VAL A 35 4.95 -8.98 -6.09
C VAL A 35 6.24 -9.75 -5.79
N GLU A 36 7.11 -9.19 -4.94
CA GLU A 36 8.39 -9.81 -4.54
C GLU A 36 8.19 -11.20 -3.91
N ASN A 37 7.11 -11.40 -3.14
CA ASN A 37 6.80 -12.67 -2.50
C ASN A 37 5.93 -13.60 -3.37
N GLY A 38 5.54 -13.20 -4.58
CA GLY A 38 4.63 -14.00 -5.43
C GLY A 38 3.22 -14.17 -4.86
N TRP A 39 2.75 -13.21 -4.07
CA TRP A 39 1.46 -13.24 -3.35
C TRP A 39 0.30 -12.59 -4.11
N HIS A 40 0.58 -11.99 -5.26
CA HIS A 40 -0.41 -11.38 -6.13
C HIS A 40 -1.12 -12.44 -6.99
N ASP A 41 -2.42 -12.27 -7.22
CA ASP A 41 -3.21 -13.21 -8.02
C ASP A 41 -2.99 -12.94 -9.53
N GLU A 42 -2.00 -13.61 -10.10
CA GLU A 42 -1.66 -13.51 -11.53
C GLU A 42 -2.83 -13.88 -12.45
N ALA A 43 -3.64 -14.88 -12.07
CA ALA A 43 -4.76 -15.34 -12.89
C ALA A 43 -5.89 -14.30 -12.91
N PHE A 44 -6.17 -13.66 -11.77
CA PHE A 44 -7.11 -12.55 -11.70
C PHE A 44 -6.60 -11.36 -12.51
N LEU A 45 -5.34 -10.97 -12.32
CA LEU A 45 -4.74 -9.85 -13.06
C LEU A 45 -4.80 -10.07 -14.57
N ALA A 46 -4.47 -11.27 -15.05
CA ALA A 46 -4.53 -11.61 -16.47
C ALA A 46 -5.97 -11.60 -17.04
N ARG A 47 -6.96 -12.01 -16.24
CA ARG A 47 -8.36 -12.14 -16.69
C ARG A 47 -9.15 -10.82 -16.56
N CYS A 48 -8.84 -10.00 -15.57
CA CYS A 48 -9.70 -8.89 -15.13
C CYS A 48 -9.04 -7.51 -15.27
N THR A 49 -7.78 -7.43 -15.71
CA THR A 49 -7.09 -6.14 -15.87
C THR A 49 -6.36 -6.05 -17.22
N THR A 50 -5.95 -4.84 -17.60
CA THR A 50 -5.05 -4.59 -18.72
C THR A 50 -3.95 -3.65 -18.26
N GLY A 51 -2.74 -3.77 -18.84
CA GLY A 51 -1.62 -2.90 -18.51
C GLY A 51 -0.83 -3.27 -17.25
N TYR A 52 -1.10 -4.42 -16.62
CA TYR A 52 -0.34 -4.88 -15.44
C TYR A 52 1.17 -4.94 -15.70
N ALA A 53 1.62 -5.42 -16.85
CA ALA A 53 3.04 -5.50 -17.18
C ALA A 53 3.74 -4.13 -17.14
N VAL A 54 3.07 -3.06 -17.59
CA VAL A 54 3.60 -1.69 -17.54
C VAL A 54 3.70 -1.23 -16.10
N PHE A 55 2.68 -1.50 -15.29
CA PHE A 55 2.68 -1.18 -13.86
C PHE A 55 3.77 -1.95 -13.10
N ALA A 56 3.92 -3.25 -13.35
CA ALA A 56 4.92 -4.10 -12.71
C ALA A 56 6.34 -3.61 -13.04
N SER A 57 6.61 -3.21 -14.29
CA SER A 57 7.90 -2.66 -14.70
C SER A 57 8.23 -1.36 -13.93
N TYR A 58 7.25 -0.49 -13.70
CA TYR A 58 7.40 0.71 -12.85
C TYR A 58 7.60 0.36 -11.36
N LEU A 59 6.83 -0.60 -10.86
CA LEU A 59 6.87 -1.02 -9.47
C LEU A 59 8.24 -1.62 -9.12
N LEU A 60 8.78 -2.45 -10.00
CA LEU A 60 10.07 -3.11 -9.86
C LEU A 60 11.27 -2.20 -10.17
N GLY A 61 11.01 -0.99 -10.69
CA GLY A 61 12.05 -0.02 -11.02
C GLY A 61 12.75 -0.28 -12.35
N GLU A 62 12.22 -1.16 -13.20
CA GLU A 62 12.78 -1.44 -14.52
C GLU A 62 12.62 -0.25 -15.47
N SER A 63 11.55 0.53 -15.31
CA SER A 63 11.26 1.67 -16.19
C SER A 63 11.94 2.97 -15.76
N ASP A 64 12.25 3.13 -14.47
CA ASP A 64 12.73 4.40 -13.89
C ASP A 64 13.98 4.27 -13.00
N GLY A 65 14.49 3.04 -12.81
CA GLY A 65 15.65 2.74 -11.98
C GLY A 65 15.39 2.69 -10.47
N ILE A 66 14.14 2.86 -10.02
CA ILE A 66 13.80 2.95 -8.60
C ILE A 66 12.79 1.87 -8.23
N ALA A 67 13.24 0.79 -7.60
CA ALA A 67 12.35 -0.21 -7.03
C ALA A 67 11.51 0.39 -5.90
N LYS A 68 10.19 0.19 -5.93
CA LYS A 68 9.25 0.74 -4.94
C LYS A 68 9.17 -0.11 -3.67
N THR A 69 10.33 -0.45 -3.11
CA THR A 69 10.45 -1.36 -1.96
C THR A 69 9.76 -0.81 -0.71
N ALA A 70 9.59 -1.66 0.31
CA ALA A 70 9.09 -1.24 1.61
C ALA A 70 9.99 -0.15 2.25
N GLU A 71 11.31 -0.24 2.09
CA GLU A 71 12.27 0.77 2.54
C GLU A 71 12.07 2.11 1.81
N TRP A 72 11.89 2.07 0.49
CA TRP A 72 11.60 3.26 -0.31
C TRP A 72 10.31 3.93 0.17
N ALA A 73 9.25 3.15 0.36
CA ALA A 73 7.97 3.65 0.83
C ALA A 73 8.08 4.23 2.24
N ALA A 74 8.78 3.55 3.14
CA ALA A 74 9.00 3.99 4.52
C ALA A 74 9.72 5.35 4.59
N GLY A 75 10.71 5.57 3.72
CA GLY A 75 11.42 6.85 3.62
C GLY A 75 10.54 8.03 3.22
N ILE A 76 9.43 7.78 2.52
CA ILE A 76 8.49 8.82 2.07
C ILE A 76 7.35 8.98 3.08
N CYS A 77 6.68 7.88 3.42
CA CYS A 77 5.44 7.92 4.20
C CYS A 77 5.64 7.91 5.71
N GLY A 78 6.85 7.63 6.21
CA GLY A 78 7.15 7.61 7.64
C GLY A 78 6.63 6.37 8.38
N VAL A 79 5.99 5.41 7.69
CA VAL A 79 5.60 4.12 8.25
C VAL A 79 6.78 3.15 8.14
N ASN A 80 7.12 2.44 9.21
CA ASN A 80 8.23 1.49 9.23
C ASN A 80 8.06 0.40 8.15
N ALA A 81 9.15 0.05 7.47
CA ALA A 81 9.16 -0.96 6.41
C ALA A 81 8.59 -2.32 6.88
N GLU A 82 8.88 -2.72 8.12
CA GLU A 82 8.30 -3.94 8.72
C GLU A 82 6.77 -3.91 8.78
N LYS A 83 6.18 -2.75 9.11
CA LYS A 83 4.73 -2.60 9.13
C LYS A 83 4.14 -2.66 7.71
N ILE A 84 4.85 -2.13 6.72
CA ILE A 84 4.43 -2.22 5.31
C ILE A 84 4.41 -3.69 4.85
N ARG A 85 5.44 -4.47 5.21
CA ARG A 85 5.50 -5.91 4.92
C ARG A 85 4.41 -6.70 5.64
N GLU A 86 4.17 -6.38 6.91
CA GLU A 86 3.13 -6.99 7.72
C GLU A 86 1.74 -6.76 7.08
N LEU A 87 1.44 -5.53 6.64
CA LEU A 87 0.19 -5.23 5.94
C LEU A 87 0.04 -6.05 4.65
N ALA A 88 1.11 -6.19 3.86
CA ALA A 88 1.10 -7.03 2.65
C ALA A 88 0.78 -8.50 2.98
N ALA A 89 1.42 -9.04 4.02
CA ALA A 89 1.17 -10.41 4.47
C ALA A 89 -0.28 -10.60 4.96
N LEU A 90 -0.80 -9.65 5.75
CA LEU A 90 -2.19 -9.69 6.23
C LEU A 90 -3.19 -9.68 5.07
N PHE A 91 -2.95 -8.85 4.05
CA PHE A 91 -3.83 -8.75 2.87
C PHE A 91 -3.84 -10.04 2.05
N HIS A 92 -2.70 -10.73 1.95
CA HIS A 92 -2.61 -11.99 1.24
C HIS A 92 -3.25 -13.15 2.01
N GLN A 93 -3.04 -13.21 3.34
CA GLN A 93 -3.46 -14.34 4.16
C GLN A 93 -4.96 -14.33 4.52
N ASN A 94 -5.63 -13.18 4.41
CA ASN A 94 -6.99 -13.00 4.90
C ASN A 94 -7.92 -12.48 3.80
N THR A 95 -9.20 -12.82 3.91
CA THR A 95 -10.25 -12.10 3.18
C THR A 95 -10.30 -10.66 3.66
N THR A 96 -9.84 -9.74 2.82
CA THR A 96 -9.59 -8.35 3.19
C THR A 96 -10.56 -7.41 2.50
N MET A 97 -11.10 -6.45 3.25
CA MET A 97 -11.90 -5.34 2.73
C MET A 97 -11.10 -4.04 2.87
N LEU A 98 -10.89 -3.33 1.76
CA LEU A 98 -10.32 -1.98 1.76
C LEU A 98 -11.45 -0.95 1.74
N MET A 99 -11.66 -0.26 2.87
CA MET A 99 -12.65 0.81 2.99
C MET A 99 -11.94 2.18 2.93
N ALA A 100 -12.05 2.86 1.80
CA ALA A 100 -11.43 4.17 1.60
C ALA A 100 -12.45 5.31 1.75
N GLY A 101 -12.08 6.36 2.50
CA GLY A 101 -12.80 7.63 2.52
C GLY A 101 -12.41 8.56 1.36
N TRP A 102 -13.03 9.73 1.27
CA TRP A 102 -12.77 10.72 0.20
C TRP A 102 -11.69 11.76 0.53
N GLY A 103 -10.89 11.54 1.58
CA GLY A 103 -9.83 12.45 2.00
C GLY A 103 -8.65 12.46 1.01
N MET A 104 -8.14 11.27 0.67
CA MET A 104 -6.95 11.09 -0.17
C MET A 104 -7.08 11.72 -1.57
N GLN A 105 -8.29 11.77 -2.13
CA GLN A 105 -8.53 12.31 -3.48
C GLN A 105 -8.77 13.83 -3.53
N ARG A 106 -8.82 14.51 -2.37
CA ARG A 106 -9.04 15.97 -2.26
C ARG A 106 -7.83 16.66 -1.64
N GLN A 107 -6.66 16.38 -2.20
CA GLN A 107 -5.42 17.04 -1.82
C GLN A 107 -5.28 18.38 -2.54
N GLN A 108 -4.73 19.37 -1.84
CA GLN A 108 -4.36 20.64 -2.43
C GLN A 108 -2.85 20.63 -2.65
N PHE A 109 -2.44 20.81 -3.91
CA PHE A 109 -1.05 21.04 -4.27
C PHE A 109 -0.84 22.56 -4.31
N TRP A 110 0.03 23.09 -3.47
CA TRP A 110 0.45 24.49 -3.45
C TRP A 110 1.88 24.58 -3.93
#